data_AF-A0A246B6Q2-F1
#
_entry.id   AF-A0A246B6Q2-F1
#
_cell.length_a   1.000
_cell.length_b   1.000
_cell.length_c   1.000
_cell.angle_alpha   90.00
_cell.angle_beta   90.00
_cell.angle_gamma   90.00
#
_symmetry.space_group_name_H-M   'P 1'
#
loop_
_entity.id
_entity.type
_entity.pdbx_description
1 polymer ?
#
loop_
_entity_poly.entity_id
_entity_poly.type
_entity_poly.pdbx_seq_one_letter_code
_entity_poly.pdbx_strand_id
1 'polypeptide(L)'
;MTIDITQLSPEQKRELAKQLSDQKKAEKEKRAADLKALDELAAETMPESMRILRDASEALEKAKAKVFQDFQIYLKQKIETIGVRSNQQTHTITVGNDSIKLGYRITDGYGENAAYGIAMVHKFLGSLGKDENSKKVLSIAYRLLQRNGNGDLDSKKVLELRQIADKDFPDTDFQRGVELIQSEYKPKVSKWFIEAVTKDGTGIEKNIPLSITGVDLPADMDLNFLLPKD
;
A
#
# COMPACT_ATOMS: atom_id res chain seq x y z
N MET A 1 55.68 -4.02 6.10
CA MET A 1 56.43 -5.17 6.65
C MET A 1 55.54 -6.40 6.57
N THR A 2 55.92 -7.38 5.77
CA THR A 2 55.27 -8.70 5.70
C THR A 2 55.90 -9.59 6.77
N ILE A 3 55.10 -10.07 7.72
CA ILE A 3 55.57 -11.00 8.76
C ILE A 3 55.55 -12.41 8.15
N ASP A 4 56.72 -13.03 7.99
CA ASP A 4 56.84 -14.41 7.53
C ASP A 4 56.64 -15.38 8.71
N ILE A 5 55.46 -16.00 8.72
CA ILE A 5 54.97 -16.86 9.80
C ILE A 5 55.80 -18.16 9.90
N THR A 6 56.55 -18.52 8.85
CA THR A 6 57.33 -19.78 8.81
C THR A 6 58.59 -19.73 9.70
N GLN A 7 59.15 -18.53 9.93
CA GLN A 7 60.39 -18.31 10.70
C GLN A 7 60.19 -18.17 12.22
N LEU A 8 58.94 -18.21 12.70
CA LEU A 8 58.63 -18.10 14.13
C LEU A 8 58.90 -19.42 14.87
N SER A 9 59.43 -19.31 16.09
CA SER A 9 59.62 -20.46 16.98
C SER A 9 58.28 -21.11 17.37
N PRO A 10 58.26 -22.39 17.78
CA PRO A 10 57.02 -23.04 18.23
C PRO A 10 56.30 -22.30 19.36
N GLU A 11 57.04 -21.62 20.23
CA GLU A 11 56.50 -20.80 21.32
C GLU A 11 55.90 -19.49 20.80
N GLN A 12 56.58 -18.81 19.86
CA GLN A 12 56.08 -17.59 19.24
C GLN A 12 54.80 -17.84 18.40
N LYS A 13 54.69 -19.00 17.74
CA LYS A 13 53.48 -19.42 17.03
C LYS A 13 52.30 -19.67 17.97
N ARG A 14 52.54 -20.26 19.15
CA ARG A 14 51.51 -20.47 20.18
C ARG A 14 51.03 -19.16 20.79
N GLU A 15 51.95 -18.25 21.09
CA GLU A 15 51.62 -16.94 21.65
C GLU A 15 50.82 -16.08 20.64
N LEU A 16 51.22 -16.07 19.36
CA LEU A 16 50.49 -15.34 18.31
C LEU A 16 49.08 -15.93 18.07
N ALA A 17 48.95 -17.27 18.10
CA ALA A 17 47.66 -17.93 17.99
C ALA A 17 46.72 -17.60 19.18
N LYS A 18 47.30 -17.50 20.40
CA LYS A 18 46.57 -17.09 21.60
C LYS A 18 46.12 -15.62 21.49
N GLN A 19 47.00 -14.71 21.07
CA GLN A 19 46.67 -13.30 20.86
C GLN A 19 45.58 -13.10 19.81
N LEU A 20 45.64 -13.81 18.68
CA LEU A 20 44.59 -13.78 17.65
C LEU A 20 43.25 -14.35 18.15
N SER A 21 43.29 -15.41 18.96
CA SER A 21 42.09 -15.98 19.58
C SER A 21 41.46 -15.01 20.58
N ASP A 22 42.27 -14.39 21.43
CA ASP A 22 41.82 -13.43 22.43
C ASP A 22 41.27 -12.16 21.77
N GLN A 23 41.91 -11.68 20.69
CA GLN A 23 41.40 -10.55 19.89
C GLN A 23 40.06 -10.86 19.24
N LYS A 24 39.90 -12.04 18.61
CA LYS A 24 38.61 -12.44 18.00
C LYS A 24 37.52 -12.58 19.06
N LYS A 25 37.86 -13.08 20.24
CA LYS A 25 36.92 -13.20 21.36
C LYS A 25 36.50 -11.82 21.86
N ALA A 26 37.44 -10.89 22.04
CA ALA A 26 37.18 -9.51 22.43
C ALA A 26 36.34 -8.76 21.37
N GLU A 27 36.62 -8.93 20.08
CA GLU A 27 35.80 -8.36 19.00
C GLU A 27 34.37 -8.91 19.00
N LYS A 28 34.20 -10.22 19.22
CA LYS A 28 32.89 -10.85 19.31
C LYS A 28 32.11 -10.36 20.54
N GLU A 29 32.78 -10.27 21.70
CA GLU A 29 32.19 -9.76 22.93
C GLU A 29 31.80 -8.28 22.80
N LYS A 30 32.67 -7.46 22.21
CA LYS A 30 32.38 -6.05 21.90
C LYS A 30 31.18 -5.94 20.97
N ARG A 31 31.15 -6.69 19.87
CA ARG A 31 30.01 -6.68 18.94
C ARG A 31 28.71 -7.12 19.62
N ALA A 32 28.76 -8.13 20.49
CA ALA A 32 27.59 -8.56 21.25
C ALA A 32 27.12 -7.47 22.23
N ALA A 33 28.05 -6.78 22.89
CA ALA A 33 27.74 -5.65 23.76
C ALA A 33 27.14 -4.46 22.98
N ASP A 34 27.71 -4.12 21.82
CA ASP A 34 27.22 -3.05 20.95
C ASP A 34 25.79 -3.36 20.47
N LEU A 35 25.50 -4.60 20.04
CA LEU A 35 24.14 -5.02 19.66
C LEU A 35 23.17 -4.91 20.84
N LYS A 36 23.59 -5.35 22.03
CA LYS A 36 22.76 -5.24 23.23
C LYS A 36 22.47 -3.79 23.59
N ALA A 37 23.46 -2.90 23.50
CA ALA A 37 23.28 -1.48 23.74
C ALA A 37 22.33 -0.83 22.72
N LEU A 38 22.38 -1.26 21.45
CA LEU A 38 21.42 -0.82 20.44
C LEU A 38 19.99 -1.29 20.75
N ASP A 39 19.82 -2.54 21.17
CA ASP A 39 18.51 -3.08 21.57
C ASP A 39 17.96 -2.34 22.81
N GLU A 40 18.80 -2.06 23.80
CA GLU A 40 18.44 -1.29 24.99
C GLU A 40 18.05 0.16 24.62
N LEU A 41 18.81 0.83 23.76
CA LEU A 41 18.48 2.17 23.25
C LEU A 41 17.15 2.19 22.48
N ALA A 42 16.91 1.17 21.65
CA ALA A 42 15.65 1.03 20.93
C ALA A 42 14.49 0.81 21.91
N ALA A 43 14.66 -0.04 22.93
CA ALA A 43 13.66 -0.29 23.95
C ALA A 43 13.34 0.95 24.81
N GLU A 44 14.31 1.84 25.03
CA GLU A 44 14.10 3.11 25.73
C GLU A 44 13.40 4.15 24.84
N THR A 45 13.74 4.22 23.56
CA THR A 45 13.23 5.26 22.63
C THR A 45 11.84 4.92 22.07
N MET A 46 11.55 3.63 21.88
CA MET A 46 10.32 3.15 21.25
C MET A 46 9.03 3.55 21.98
N PRO A 47 8.91 3.43 23.32
CA PRO A 47 7.65 3.71 24.02
C PRO A 47 7.17 5.15 23.82
N GLU A 48 8.06 6.12 23.94
CA GLU A 48 7.74 7.53 23.79
C GLU A 48 7.43 7.87 22.32
N SER A 49 8.20 7.33 21.38
CA SER A 49 7.92 7.48 19.94
C SER A 49 6.53 6.93 19.59
N MET A 50 6.18 5.76 20.11
CA MET A 50 4.85 5.17 19.92
C MET A 50 3.74 5.97 20.60
N ARG A 51 4.00 6.63 21.73
CA ARG A 51 3.04 7.53 22.38
C ARG A 51 2.72 8.72 21.46
N ILE A 52 3.73 9.42 20.96
CA ILE A 52 3.58 10.56 20.04
C ILE A 52 2.77 10.17 18.79
N LEU A 53 3.06 9.01 18.20
CA LEU A 53 2.34 8.52 17.02
C LEU A 53 0.86 8.20 17.31
N ARG A 54 0.55 7.65 18.50
CA ARG A 54 -0.83 7.41 18.93
C ARG A 54 -1.58 8.72 19.14
N ASP A 55 -0.97 9.70 19.80
CA ASP A 55 -1.58 11.01 20.05
C ASP A 55 -1.91 11.72 18.73
N ALA A 56 -1.00 11.67 17.76
CA ALA A 56 -1.23 12.22 16.42
C ALA A 56 -2.38 11.51 15.68
N SER A 57 -2.44 10.17 15.77
CA SER A 57 -3.53 9.39 15.18
C SER A 57 -4.89 9.71 15.82
N GLU A 58 -4.94 9.86 17.15
CA GLU A 58 -6.15 10.21 17.88
C GLU A 58 -6.62 11.63 17.54
N ALA A 59 -5.69 12.58 17.39
CA ALA A 59 -6.01 13.93 16.94
C ALA A 59 -6.65 13.94 15.54
N LEU A 60 -6.10 13.15 14.60
CA LEU A 60 -6.67 12.98 13.27
C LEU A 60 -8.05 12.32 13.30
N GLU A 61 -8.25 11.31 14.15
CA GLU A 61 -9.55 10.67 14.34
C GLU A 61 -10.60 11.67 14.84
N LYS A 62 -10.30 12.42 15.89
CA LYS A 62 -11.19 13.45 16.46
C LYS A 62 -11.53 14.52 15.43
N ALA A 63 -10.53 15.03 14.71
CA ALA A 63 -10.74 16.01 13.65
C ALA A 63 -11.65 15.46 12.55
N LYS A 64 -11.38 14.24 12.08
CA LYS A 64 -12.19 13.56 11.06
C LYS A 64 -13.64 13.39 11.51
N ALA A 65 -13.86 12.89 12.72
CA ALA A 65 -15.20 12.68 13.27
C ALA A 65 -15.96 14.01 13.35
N LYS A 66 -15.33 15.06 13.89
CA LYS A 66 -15.94 16.38 14.06
C LYS A 66 -16.35 16.99 12.71
N VAL A 67 -15.47 16.94 11.71
CA VAL A 67 -15.77 17.48 10.38
C VAL A 67 -16.92 16.72 9.70
N PHE A 68 -16.94 15.38 9.78
CA PHE A 68 -18.07 14.61 9.24
C PHE A 68 -19.38 14.94 9.97
N GLN A 69 -19.36 15.16 11.28
CA GLN A 69 -20.53 15.59 12.06
C GLN A 69 -21.01 16.97 11.62
N ASP A 70 -20.11 17.95 11.45
CA ASP A 70 -20.45 19.32 11.06
C ASP A 70 -21.13 19.37 9.68
N PHE A 71 -20.63 18.58 8.73
CA PHE A 71 -21.22 18.49 7.41
C PHE A 71 -22.38 17.49 7.31
N GLN A 72 -22.71 16.74 8.36
CA GLN A 72 -23.77 15.74 8.30
C GLN A 72 -25.13 16.36 7.96
N ILE A 73 -25.47 17.49 8.60
CA ILE A 73 -26.74 18.19 8.37
C ILE A 73 -26.75 18.75 6.94
N TYR A 74 -25.67 19.42 6.54
CA TYR A 74 -25.51 19.96 5.18
C TYR A 74 -25.67 18.87 4.10
N LEU A 75 -25.02 17.73 4.27
CA LEU A 75 -25.09 16.63 3.31
C LEU A 75 -26.49 16.01 3.23
N LYS A 76 -27.16 15.82 4.37
CA LYS A 76 -28.55 15.33 4.41
C LYS A 76 -29.50 16.28 3.67
N GLN A 77 -29.45 17.56 4.00
CA GLN A 77 -30.28 18.59 3.37
C GLN A 77 -30.00 18.72 1.88
N LYS A 78 -28.73 18.62 1.45
CA LYS A 78 -28.36 18.63 0.04
C LYS A 78 -29.01 17.48 -0.74
N ILE A 79 -29.01 16.27 -0.17
CA ILE A 79 -29.64 15.09 -0.79
C ILE A 79 -31.15 15.29 -0.89
N GLU A 80 -31.78 15.76 0.18
CA GLU A 80 -33.23 16.04 0.21
C GLU A 80 -33.64 17.10 -0.81
N THR A 81 -32.85 18.18 -0.93
CA THR A 81 -33.13 19.31 -1.84
C THR A 81 -32.95 18.94 -3.31
N ILE A 82 -31.91 18.16 -3.64
CA ILE A 82 -31.62 17.76 -5.03
C ILE A 82 -32.59 16.66 -5.51
N GLY A 83 -33.24 15.94 -4.60
CA GLY A 83 -34.26 14.93 -4.93
C GLY A 83 -33.74 13.66 -5.60
N VAL A 84 -32.42 13.57 -5.84
CA VAL A 84 -31.75 12.42 -6.44
C VAL A 84 -30.60 11.98 -5.54
N ARG A 85 -30.67 10.74 -5.03
CA ARG A 85 -29.50 10.08 -4.45
C ARG A 85 -28.54 9.74 -5.58
N SER A 86 -27.54 10.59 -5.80
CA SER A 86 -26.45 10.31 -6.73
C SER A 86 -25.58 9.17 -6.19
N ASN A 87 -25.01 8.35 -7.08
CA ASN A 87 -23.95 7.37 -6.77
C ASN A 87 -22.59 8.04 -6.46
N GLN A 88 -22.64 9.28 -5.99
CA GLN A 88 -21.49 10.13 -5.74
C GLN A 88 -20.75 9.64 -4.48
N GLN A 89 -19.51 9.20 -4.67
CA GLN A 89 -18.66 8.72 -3.56
C GLN A 89 -17.99 9.85 -2.76
N THR A 90 -17.94 11.06 -3.34
CA THR A 90 -17.21 12.21 -2.79
C THR A 90 -18.02 13.49 -2.92
N HIS A 91 -18.06 14.30 -1.88
CA HIS A 91 -18.71 15.60 -1.85
C HIS A 91 -17.67 16.69 -1.63
N THR A 92 -17.48 17.53 -2.63
CA THR A 92 -16.63 18.72 -2.52
C THR A 92 -17.50 19.93 -2.15
N ILE A 93 -17.08 20.68 -1.15
CA ILE A 93 -17.64 21.97 -0.74
C ILE A 93 -16.51 23.00 -0.80
N THR A 94 -16.76 24.13 -1.45
CA THR A 94 -15.82 25.26 -1.57
C THR A 94 -16.48 26.52 -1.06
N VAL A 95 -15.84 27.22 -0.12
CA VAL A 95 -16.29 28.51 0.42
C VAL A 95 -15.09 29.45 0.51
N GLY A 96 -15.13 30.55 -0.26
CA GLY A 96 -14.00 31.47 -0.35
C GLY A 96 -12.74 30.78 -0.87
N ASN A 97 -11.66 30.84 -0.08
CA ASN A 97 -10.37 30.23 -0.43
C ASN A 97 -10.24 28.77 -0.01
N ASP A 98 -11.18 28.24 0.79
CA ASP A 98 -11.08 26.90 1.34
C ASP A 98 -11.99 25.92 0.59
N SER A 99 -11.48 24.72 0.35
CA SER A 99 -12.27 23.62 -0.17
C SER A 99 -12.02 22.35 0.61
N ILE A 100 -13.10 21.62 0.87
CA ILE A 100 -13.09 20.33 1.54
C ILE A 100 -13.77 19.27 0.68
N LYS A 101 -13.16 18.10 0.58
CA LYS A 101 -13.71 16.93 -0.09
C LYS A 101 -13.90 15.82 0.94
N LEU A 102 -15.16 15.45 1.17
CA LEU A 102 -15.57 14.38 2.08
C LEU A 102 -15.99 13.18 1.25
N GLY A 103 -15.53 11.98 1.58
CA GLY A 103 -15.96 10.82 0.81
C GLY A 103 -15.54 9.49 1.41
N TYR A 104 -15.76 8.45 0.64
CA TYR A 104 -15.32 7.11 0.97
C TYR A 104 -14.65 6.43 -0.22
N ARG A 105 -13.71 5.54 0.10
CA ARG A 105 -13.07 4.65 -0.86
C ARG A 105 -13.83 3.34 -0.89
N ILE A 106 -13.87 2.71 -2.06
CA ILE A 106 -14.35 1.35 -2.23
C ILE A 106 -13.16 0.44 -2.56
N THR A 107 -13.24 -0.80 -2.10
CA THR A 107 -12.41 -1.91 -2.60
C THR A 107 -13.29 -2.84 -3.39
N ASP A 108 -12.70 -3.44 -4.41
CA ASP A 108 -13.37 -4.48 -5.17
C ASP A 108 -13.68 -5.68 -4.27
N GLY A 109 -14.84 -6.28 -4.52
CA GLY A 109 -15.30 -7.47 -3.83
C GLY A 109 -16.19 -8.25 -4.76
N TYR A 110 -16.19 -9.58 -4.63
CA TYR A 110 -17.00 -10.46 -5.46
C TYR A 110 -17.75 -11.47 -4.61
N GLY A 111 -18.95 -11.83 -5.04
CA GLY A 111 -19.71 -12.93 -4.44
C GLY A 111 -19.14 -14.30 -4.78
N GLU A 112 -19.64 -15.33 -4.10
CA GLU A 112 -19.13 -16.70 -4.21
C GLU A 112 -19.25 -17.26 -5.64
N ASN A 113 -20.28 -16.85 -6.40
CA ASN A 113 -20.49 -17.37 -7.75
C ASN A 113 -19.49 -16.82 -8.78
N ALA A 114 -18.71 -15.79 -8.44
CA ALA A 114 -17.64 -15.31 -9.33
C ALA A 114 -16.62 -16.41 -9.62
N ALA A 115 -16.41 -17.35 -8.69
CA ALA A 115 -15.56 -18.51 -8.90
C ALA A 115 -16.04 -19.41 -10.05
N TYR A 116 -17.36 -19.59 -10.21
CA TYR A 116 -17.92 -20.34 -11.34
C TYR A 116 -17.66 -19.61 -12.66
N GLY A 117 -17.80 -18.29 -12.68
CA GLY A 117 -17.46 -17.47 -13.85
C GLY A 117 -15.99 -17.57 -14.24
N ILE A 118 -15.07 -17.51 -13.26
CA ILE A 118 -13.62 -17.72 -13.49
C ILE A 118 -13.37 -19.10 -14.10
N ALA A 119 -14.01 -20.16 -13.56
CA ALA A 119 -13.85 -21.51 -14.08
C ALA A 119 -14.33 -21.65 -15.53
N MET A 120 -15.45 -21.00 -15.89
CA MET A 120 -15.94 -20.96 -17.28
C MET A 120 -14.95 -20.27 -18.21
N VAL A 121 -14.41 -19.12 -17.81
CA VAL A 121 -13.40 -18.40 -18.59
C VAL A 121 -12.16 -19.27 -18.77
N HIS A 122 -11.63 -19.87 -17.70
CA HIS A 122 -10.46 -20.74 -17.78
C HIS A 122 -10.68 -21.93 -18.71
N LYS A 123 -11.86 -22.56 -18.63
CA LYS A 123 -12.22 -23.69 -19.51
C LYS A 123 -12.23 -23.28 -20.98
N PHE A 124 -12.86 -22.15 -21.31
CA PHE A 124 -12.90 -21.65 -22.68
C PHE A 124 -11.51 -21.31 -23.21
N LEU A 125 -10.74 -20.54 -22.42
CA LEU A 125 -9.37 -20.17 -22.75
C LEU A 125 -8.49 -21.42 -22.99
N GLY A 126 -8.61 -22.44 -22.13
CA GLY A 126 -7.93 -23.72 -22.34
C GLY A 126 -8.26 -24.41 -23.66
N SER A 127 -9.48 -24.25 -24.19
CA SER A 127 -9.89 -24.85 -25.48
C SER A 127 -9.26 -24.17 -26.70
N LEU A 128 -8.81 -22.91 -26.57
CA LEU A 128 -8.19 -22.13 -27.65
C LEU A 128 -6.68 -22.34 -27.79
N GLY A 129 -6.02 -22.84 -26.74
CA GLY A 129 -4.55 -22.97 -26.69
C GLY A 129 -4.01 -24.13 -27.51
N LYS A 130 -3.85 -23.94 -28.83
CA LYS A 130 -3.26 -24.96 -29.73
C LYS A 130 -1.81 -24.68 -30.14
N ASP A 131 -1.34 -23.44 -30.06
CA ASP A 131 0.03 -23.05 -30.41
C ASP A 131 0.71 -22.14 -29.35
N GLU A 132 2.04 -21.97 -29.46
CA GLU A 132 2.87 -21.23 -28.50
C GLU A 132 2.51 -19.74 -28.38
N ASN A 133 2.00 -19.11 -29.45
CA ASN A 133 1.57 -17.71 -29.40
C ASN A 133 0.20 -17.59 -28.71
N SER A 134 -0.70 -18.55 -28.92
CA SER A 134 -1.97 -18.66 -28.22
C SER A 134 -1.75 -18.83 -26.72
N LYS A 135 -0.76 -19.63 -26.30
CA LYS A 135 -0.38 -19.77 -24.88
C LYS A 135 0.07 -18.45 -24.23
N LYS A 136 0.77 -17.58 -24.97
CA LYS A 136 1.16 -16.25 -24.47
C LYS A 136 -0.02 -15.29 -24.34
N VAL A 137 -1.02 -15.39 -25.22
CA VAL A 137 -2.26 -14.60 -25.10
C VAL A 137 -3.11 -15.11 -23.93
N LEU A 138 -3.15 -16.43 -23.72
CA LEU A 138 -3.83 -17.06 -22.59
C LEU A 138 -3.24 -16.65 -21.25
N SER A 139 -1.91 -16.51 -21.15
CA SER A 139 -1.27 -16.06 -19.91
C SER A 139 -1.63 -14.61 -19.56
N ILE A 140 -1.89 -13.75 -20.56
CA ILE A 140 -2.38 -12.39 -20.34
C ILE A 140 -3.80 -12.43 -19.77
N ALA A 141 -4.70 -13.24 -20.33
CA ALA A 141 -6.07 -13.38 -19.83
C ALA A 141 -6.11 -13.96 -18.40
N TYR A 142 -5.26 -14.95 -18.10
CA TYR A 142 -5.11 -15.47 -16.73
C TYR A 142 -4.61 -14.41 -15.76
N ARG A 143 -3.67 -13.55 -16.18
CA ARG A 143 -3.17 -12.43 -15.36
C ARG A 143 -4.26 -11.37 -15.11
N LEU A 144 -5.20 -11.20 -16.04
CA LEU A 144 -6.34 -10.30 -15.85
C LEU A 144 -7.33 -10.83 -14.81
N LEU A 145 -7.44 -12.15 -14.68
CA LEU A 145 -8.25 -12.84 -13.67
C LEU A 145 -7.50 -13.17 -12.37
N GLN A 146 -6.24 -12.77 -12.24
CA GLN A 146 -5.52 -12.93 -10.98
C GLN A 146 -6.11 -12.02 -9.92
N ARG A 147 -6.35 -12.61 -8.75
CA ARG A 147 -6.72 -11.87 -7.54
C ARG A 147 -5.60 -10.90 -7.18
N ASN A 148 -5.98 -9.71 -6.76
CA ASN A 148 -5.08 -8.70 -6.21
C ASN A 148 -4.54 -9.14 -4.84
N GLY A 149 -3.65 -8.34 -4.25
CA GLY A 149 -3.06 -8.62 -2.93
C GLY A 149 -4.08 -8.74 -1.78
N ASN A 150 -5.32 -8.27 -1.97
CA ASN A 150 -6.42 -8.39 -1.01
C ASN A 150 -7.27 -9.65 -1.23
N GLY A 151 -6.95 -10.47 -2.23
CA GLY A 151 -7.68 -11.71 -2.53
C GLY A 151 -8.93 -11.53 -3.39
N ASP A 152 -9.18 -10.34 -3.95
CA ASP A 152 -10.32 -10.03 -4.82
C ASP A 152 -9.89 -9.79 -6.28
N LEU A 153 -10.80 -9.91 -7.25
CA LEU A 153 -10.50 -9.52 -8.64
C LEU A 153 -10.43 -7.99 -8.77
N ASP A 154 -9.75 -7.52 -9.80
CA ASP A 154 -9.71 -6.09 -10.15
C ASP A 154 -10.87 -5.76 -11.10
N SER A 155 -11.76 -4.87 -10.67
CA SER A 155 -12.97 -4.52 -11.44
C SER A 155 -12.67 -3.90 -12.80
N LYS A 156 -11.55 -3.17 -12.92
CA LYS A 156 -11.14 -2.58 -14.20
C LYS A 156 -10.70 -3.67 -15.18
N LYS A 157 -9.97 -4.67 -14.69
CA LYS A 157 -9.55 -5.81 -15.51
C LYS A 157 -10.73 -6.68 -15.93
N VAL A 158 -11.71 -6.89 -15.03
CA VAL A 158 -12.95 -7.60 -15.38
C VAL A 158 -13.75 -6.84 -16.43
N LEU A 159 -13.83 -5.50 -16.35
CA LEU A 159 -14.48 -4.68 -17.36
C LEU A 159 -13.77 -4.74 -18.71
N GLU A 160 -12.43 -4.70 -18.72
CA GLU A 160 -11.64 -4.86 -19.95
C GLU A 160 -11.86 -6.24 -20.58
N LEU A 161 -11.81 -7.31 -19.78
CA LEU A 161 -12.14 -8.66 -20.21
C LEU A 161 -13.56 -8.75 -20.78
N ARG A 162 -14.51 -8.03 -20.19
CA ARG A 162 -15.90 -7.99 -20.66
C ARG A 162 -15.99 -7.38 -22.06
N GLN A 163 -15.31 -6.26 -22.29
CA GLN A 163 -15.26 -5.62 -23.60
C GLN A 163 -14.64 -6.52 -24.67
N ILE A 164 -13.57 -7.24 -24.32
CA ILE A 164 -12.95 -8.23 -25.22
C ILE A 164 -13.92 -9.39 -25.50
N ALA A 165 -14.58 -9.91 -24.47
CA ALA A 165 -15.50 -11.03 -24.61
C ALA A 165 -16.72 -10.68 -25.49
N ASP A 166 -17.32 -9.51 -25.26
CA ASP A 166 -18.47 -9.03 -26.04
C ASP A 166 -18.10 -8.78 -27.51
N LYS A 167 -16.88 -8.28 -27.77
CA LYS A 167 -16.43 -7.91 -29.11
C LYS A 167 -15.93 -9.10 -29.92
N ASP A 168 -15.05 -9.91 -29.33
CA ASP A 168 -14.26 -10.90 -30.07
C ASP A 168 -14.78 -12.34 -29.88
N PHE A 169 -15.62 -12.59 -28.85
CA PHE A 169 -16.11 -13.93 -28.51
C PHE A 169 -17.59 -13.94 -28.08
N PRO A 170 -18.52 -13.39 -28.89
CA PRO A 170 -19.94 -13.37 -28.56
C PRO A 170 -20.52 -14.80 -28.49
N ASP A 171 -21.54 -14.98 -27.64
CA ASP A 171 -22.28 -16.23 -27.42
C ASP A 171 -21.44 -17.42 -26.92
N THR A 172 -20.24 -17.13 -26.38
CA THR A 172 -19.31 -18.16 -25.87
C THR A 172 -19.40 -18.36 -24.35
N ASP A 173 -18.79 -19.46 -23.86
CA ASP A 173 -18.54 -19.66 -22.42
C ASP A 173 -17.63 -18.56 -21.83
N PHE A 174 -16.80 -17.91 -22.66
CA PHE A 174 -15.97 -16.79 -22.20
C PHE A 174 -16.79 -15.56 -21.88
N GLN A 175 -17.68 -15.16 -22.79
CA GLN A 175 -18.62 -14.06 -22.54
C GLN A 175 -19.43 -14.36 -21.29
N ARG A 176 -20.19 -15.46 -21.27
CA ARG A 176 -21.04 -15.86 -20.13
C ARG A 176 -20.27 -15.93 -18.81
N GLY A 177 -19.03 -16.44 -18.85
CA GLY A 177 -18.16 -16.49 -17.68
C GLY A 177 -17.81 -15.11 -17.14
N VAL A 178 -17.44 -14.16 -18.02
CA VAL A 178 -17.15 -12.78 -17.62
C VAL A 178 -18.41 -12.04 -17.17
N GLU A 179 -19.56 -12.26 -17.81
CA GLU A 179 -20.83 -11.67 -17.36
C GLU A 179 -21.17 -12.11 -15.92
N LEU A 180 -20.97 -13.39 -15.60
CA LEU A 180 -21.21 -13.93 -14.27
C LEU A 180 -20.23 -13.35 -13.23
N ILE A 181 -18.95 -13.17 -13.59
CA ILE A 181 -18.00 -12.48 -12.71
C ILE A 181 -18.47 -11.04 -12.44
N GLN A 182 -18.91 -10.34 -13.48
CA GLN A 182 -19.36 -8.95 -13.37
C GLN A 182 -20.67 -8.82 -12.56
N SER A 183 -21.62 -9.73 -12.74
CA SER A 183 -22.89 -9.72 -11.99
C SER A 183 -22.68 -9.99 -10.50
N GLU A 184 -21.59 -10.68 -10.14
CA GLU A 184 -21.19 -10.92 -8.76
C GLU A 184 -20.34 -9.80 -8.16
N TYR A 185 -20.13 -8.68 -8.87
CA TYR A 185 -19.41 -7.54 -8.33
C TYR A 185 -20.15 -6.91 -7.15
N LYS A 186 -19.50 -6.94 -5.98
CA LYS A 186 -20.00 -6.45 -4.69
C LYS A 186 -18.93 -5.52 -4.07
N PRO A 187 -18.85 -4.25 -4.52
CA PRO A 187 -17.90 -3.30 -3.97
C PRO A 187 -18.16 -3.08 -2.49
N LYS A 188 -17.08 -2.97 -1.70
CA LYS A 188 -17.15 -2.76 -0.26
C LYS A 188 -16.55 -1.40 0.08
N VAL A 189 -17.22 -0.64 0.93
CA VAL A 189 -16.66 0.60 1.48
C VAL A 189 -15.45 0.23 2.34
N SER A 190 -14.29 0.79 2.03
CA SER A 190 -13.04 0.47 2.72
C SER A 190 -12.65 1.54 3.74
N LYS A 191 -12.61 2.82 3.32
CA LYS A 191 -12.17 3.92 4.18
C LYS A 191 -12.91 5.21 3.88
N TRP A 192 -13.45 5.86 4.90
CA TRP A 192 -13.84 7.27 4.84
C TRP A 192 -12.61 8.16 4.79
N PHE A 193 -12.66 9.28 4.07
CA PHE A 193 -11.54 10.20 3.95
C PHE A 193 -11.99 11.66 3.84
N ILE A 194 -11.04 12.53 4.13
CA ILE A 194 -11.14 13.98 3.99
C ILE A 194 -9.91 14.44 3.23
N GLU A 195 -10.11 15.28 2.23
CA GLU A 195 -9.05 16.10 1.63
C GLU A 195 -9.43 17.56 1.82
N ALA A 196 -8.45 18.40 2.15
CA ALA A 196 -8.67 19.83 2.33
C ALA A 196 -7.59 20.61 1.58
N VAL A 197 -8.01 21.71 0.96
CA VAL A 197 -7.13 22.64 0.26
C VAL A 197 -7.49 24.06 0.67
N THR A 198 -6.47 24.93 0.74
CA THR A 198 -6.65 26.36 0.96
C THR A 198 -5.89 27.13 -0.12
N LYS A 199 -6.49 28.19 -0.67
CA LYS A 199 -5.85 29.08 -1.64
C LYS A 199 -5.09 30.16 -0.92
N ASP A 200 -3.83 30.35 -1.29
CA ASP A 200 -3.05 31.47 -0.79
C ASP A 200 -3.45 32.81 -1.45
N GLY A 201 -2.84 33.91 -0.99
CA GLY A 201 -3.12 35.27 -1.50
C GLY A 201 -2.81 35.47 -2.98
N THR A 202 -2.15 34.51 -3.64
CA THR A 202 -1.87 34.52 -5.08
C THR A 202 -2.80 33.60 -5.88
N GLY A 203 -3.71 32.90 -5.20
CA GLY A 203 -4.68 31.98 -5.80
C GLY A 203 -4.16 30.55 -5.99
N ILE A 204 -2.95 30.23 -5.51
CA ILE A 204 -2.38 28.89 -5.61
C ILE A 204 -3.00 28.00 -4.52
N GLU A 205 -3.53 26.85 -4.93
CA GLU A 205 -4.08 25.85 -4.02
C GLU A 205 -2.97 25.11 -3.28
N LYS A 206 -3.01 25.15 -1.95
CA LYS A 206 -2.14 24.39 -1.06
C LYS A 206 -2.96 23.31 -0.37
N ASN A 207 -2.51 22.07 -0.50
CA ASN A 207 -3.12 20.94 0.20
C ASN A 207 -2.78 21.01 1.69
N ILE A 208 -3.76 20.74 2.55
CA ILE A 208 -3.54 20.54 3.98
C ILE A 208 -3.19 19.06 4.17
N PRO A 209 -1.95 18.70 4.54
CA PRO A 209 -1.55 17.30 4.65
C PRO A 209 -2.21 16.65 5.87
N LEU A 210 -3.09 15.69 5.61
CA LEU A 210 -3.81 14.92 6.64
C LEU A 210 -3.30 13.46 6.76
N SER A 211 -2.21 13.14 6.07
CA SER A 211 -1.46 11.89 6.21
C SER A 211 -0.05 12.23 6.66
N ILE A 212 0.50 11.46 7.61
CA ILE A 212 1.88 11.66 8.09
C ILE A 212 2.91 11.61 6.96
N THR A 213 2.65 10.82 5.91
CA THR A 213 3.50 10.71 4.71
C THR A 213 3.46 11.94 3.81
N GLY A 214 2.45 12.80 3.97
CA GLY A 214 2.31 14.05 3.21
C GLY A 214 2.82 15.26 3.98
N VAL A 215 3.28 15.08 5.22
CA VAL A 215 3.89 16.15 6.02
C VAL A 215 5.40 16.11 5.79
N ASP A 216 5.96 17.21 5.31
CA ASP A 216 7.40 17.32 5.12
C ASP A 216 8.13 17.41 6.47
N LEU A 217 9.32 16.81 6.52
CA LEU A 217 10.22 17.02 7.64
C LEU A 217 10.75 18.46 7.65
N PRO A 218 11.04 19.01 8.85
CA PRO A 218 11.76 20.27 8.95
C PRO A 218 13.08 20.25 8.17
N ALA A 219 13.44 21.38 7.55
CA ALA A 219 14.62 21.49 6.68
C ALA A 219 15.95 21.27 7.42
N ASP A 220 15.96 21.38 8.74
CA ASP A 220 17.11 21.17 9.62
C ASP A 220 17.32 19.70 10.03
N MET A 221 16.41 18.79 9.66
CA MET A 221 16.56 17.37 9.92
C MET A 221 17.35 16.66 8.80
N ASP A 222 18.63 16.38 9.04
CA ASP A 222 19.48 15.65 8.10
C ASP A 222 19.34 14.12 8.25
N LEU A 223 18.74 13.48 7.24
CA LEU A 223 18.60 12.02 7.15
C LEU A 223 19.46 11.40 6.05
N ASN A 224 20.40 12.14 5.46
CA ASN A 224 21.22 11.64 4.35
C ASN A 224 22.07 10.43 4.74
N PHE A 225 22.35 10.24 6.03
CA PHE A 225 23.07 9.06 6.54
C PHE A 225 22.30 7.73 6.32
N LEU A 226 20.99 7.79 6.05
CA LEU A 226 20.16 6.62 5.73
C LEU A 226 20.20 6.26 4.24
N LEU A 227 20.66 7.18 3.38
CA LEU A 227 20.68 6.96 1.94
C LEU A 227 21.88 6.07 1.56
N PRO A 228 21.75 5.23 0.51
CA PRO A 228 22.88 4.51 -0.04
C PRO A 228 24.01 5.49 -0.37
N LYS A 229 25.25 5.13 0.00
CA LYS A 229 26.43 5.84 -0.51
C LYS A 229 26.69 5.32 -1.91
N ASP A 230 26.73 6.24 -2.88
CA ASP A 230 27.19 5.96 -4.25
C ASP A 230 28.61 5.37 -4.28
#